data_AF-A0A9C9U2V9-F1
#
_entry.id   AF-A0A9C9U2V9-F1
#
_cell.length_a   1.000
_cell.length_b   1.000
_cell.length_c   1.000
_cell.angle_alpha   90.00
_cell.angle_beta   90.00
_cell.angle_gamma   90.00
#
_symmetry.space_group_name_H-M   'P 1'
#
loop_
_entity.id
_entity.type
_entity.pdbx_description
1 polymer ?
#
loop_
_entity_poly.entity_id
_entity_poly.type
_entity_poly.pdbx_seq_one_letter_code
_entity_poly.pdbx_strand_id
1 'polypeptide(L)'
;MSDTLNQFVETVTIRARVAYVLGIAEHIISDIKNDYDGYLLAIEAIKTAWAWQNNASVSADVLNEYLMNEAEEGLLIHEQEADETMVSAWVTITTAIAYVAWHAYQQKNEFPPGALCEARYDVVKQVIEYASKTNVYDADFVNKLSEYLLSRCRTKNPNELGKPINREDFLKYPTRISKRRMSRVSSLYPTYVH
;
A
#
# COMPACT_ATOMS: atom_id res chain seq x y z
N MET A 1 15.35 12.43 0.34
CA MET A 1 14.16 11.55 0.25
C MET A 1 12.87 12.25 0.70
N SER A 2 12.92 13.18 1.67
CA SER A 2 11.74 13.93 2.15
C SER A 2 11.04 14.75 1.06
N ASP A 3 11.79 15.46 0.22
CA ASP A 3 11.20 16.49 -0.65
C ASP A 3 10.41 15.88 -1.82
N THR A 4 10.90 14.78 -2.39
CA THR A 4 10.22 14.03 -3.46
C THR A 4 8.95 13.34 -2.96
N LEU A 5 8.96 12.86 -1.71
CA LEU A 5 7.80 12.20 -1.11
C LEU A 5 6.71 13.22 -0.75
N ASN A 6 7.11 14.35 -0.17
CA ASN A 6 6.17 15.45 0.11
C ASN A 6 5.54 15.94 -1.19
N GLN A 7 6.34 16.14 -2.24
CA GLN A 7 5.84 16.48 -3.56
C GLN A 7 4.85 15.43 -4.07
N PHE A 8 5.14 14.12 -3.92
CA PHE A 8 4.20 13.07 -4.30
C PHE A 8 2.86 13.22 -3.56
N VAL A 9 2.90 13.31 -2.23
CA VAL A 9 1.71 13.41 -1.38
C VAL A 9 0.87 14.64 -1.72
N GLU A 10 1.49 15.78 -2.00
CA GLU A 10 0.81 17.04 -2.30
C GLU A 10 0.28 17.14 -3.74
N THR A 11 0.73 16.27 -4.64
CA THR A 11 0.41 16.37 -6.07
C THR A 11 -0.46 15.23 -6.60
N VAL A 12 -0.87 14.29 -5.77
CA VAL A 12 -1.74 13.17 -6.17
C VAL A 12 -2.98 13.07 -5.30
N THR A 13 -4.05 12.47 -5.86
CA THR A 13 -5.33 12.27 -5.16
C THR A 13 -5.23 11.33 -3.96
N ILE A 14 -6.22 11.34 -3.07
CA ILE A 14 -6.33 10.40 -1.94
C ILE A 14 -6.20 8.95 -2.42
N ARG A 15 -6.97 8.55 -3.44
CA ARG A 15 -6.93 7.17 -3.97
C ARG A 15 -5.59 6.79 -4.54
N ALA A 16 -4.83 7.73 -5.06
CA ALA A 16 -3.46 7.46 -5.49
C ALA A 16 -2.55 7.13 -4.30
N ARG A 17 -2.64 7.89 -3.21
CA ARG A 17 -1.89 7.59 -1.97
C ARG A 17 -2.33 6.27 -1.34
N VAL A 18 -3.63 5.97 -1.32
CA VAL A 18 -4.16 4.68 -0.85
C VAL A 18 -3.64 3.52 -1.69
N ALA A 19 -3.74 3.60 -3.02
CA ALA A 19 -3.20 2.55 -3.89
C ALA A 19 -1.70 2.35 -3.69
N TYR A 20 -0.95 3.44 -3.47
CA TYR A 20 0.49 3.37 -3.23
C TYR A 20 0.82 2.57 -1.97
N VAL A 21 0.21 2.90 -0.82
CA VAL A 21 0.47 2.17 0.44
C VAL A 21 -0.04 0.73 0.39
N LEU A 22 -1.18 0.47 -0.26
CA LEU A 22 -1.68 -0.90 -0.46
C LEU A 22 -0.77 -1.72 -1.37
N GLY A 23 -0.20 -1.11 -2.41
CA GLY A 23 0.75 -1.79 -3.29
C GLY A 23 2.04 -2.19 -2.58
N ILE A 24 2.51 -1.36 -1.63
CA ILE A 24 3.65 -1.69 -0.77
C ILE A 24 3.29 -2.82 0.21
N ALA A 25 2.16 -2.69 0.92
CA ALA A 25 1.69 -3.70 1.86
C ALA A 25 1.48 -5.08 1.20
N GLU A 26 0.94 -5.10 -0.02
CA GLU A 26 0.75 -6.34 -0.76
C GLU A 26 2.06 -6.94 -1.27
N HIS A 27 3.05 -6.11 -1.59
CA HIS A 27 4.37 -6.58 -2.00
C HIS A 27 5.14 -7.24 -0.85
N ILE A 28 5.00 -6.70 0.36
CA ILE A 28 5.75 -7.16 1.53
C ILE A 28 5.03 -8.25 2.34
N ILE A 29 3.77 -8.57 2.03
CA ILE A 29 2.96 -9.52 2.82
C ILE A 29 3.58 -10.93 2.92
N SER A 30 4.43 -11.33 1.98
CA SER A 30 5.12 -12.63 2.07
C SER A 30 6.13 -12.72 3.21
N ASP A 31 6.55 -11.60 3.79
CA ASP A 31 7.51 -11.56 4.91
C ASP A 31 6.86 -12.02 6.23
N ILE A 32 5.53 -11.95 6.35
CA ILE A 32 4.79 -12.41 7.55
C ILE A 32 4.22 -13.82 7.44
N LYS A 33 4.55 -14.57 6.36
CA LYS A 33 3.93 -15.89 6.06
C LYS A 33 4.13 -16.96 7.14
N ASN A 34 5.06 -16.76 8.07
CA ASN A 34 5.35 -17.69 9.16
C ASN A 34 4.32 -17.59 10.29
N ASP A 35 3.63 -16.45 10.41
CA ASP A 35 2.41 -16.31 11.18
C ASP A 35 1.22 -16.61 10.25
N TYR A 36 0.78 -17.86 10.20
CA TYR A 36 -0.20 -18.31 9.21
C TYR A 36 -1.57 -17.63 9.37
N ASP A 37 -2.06 -17.54 10.61
CA ASP A 37 -3.37 -16.97 10.91
C ASP A 37 -3.37 -15.46 10.65
N GLY A 38 -2.35 -14.76 11.13
CA GLY A 38 -2.15 -13.35 10.85
C GLY A 38 -1.98 -13.08 9.35
N TYR A 39 -1.23 -13.92 8.63
CA TYR A 39 -1.04 -13.78 7.18
C TYR A 39 -2.36 -13.88 6.41
N LEU A 40 -3.23 -14.84 6.77
CA LEU A 40 -4.55 -14.96 6.14
C LEU A 40 -5.43 -13.74 6.44
N LEU A 41 -5.44 -13.27 7.68
CA LEU A 41 -6.19 -12.07 8.08
C LEU A 41 -5.69 -10.83 7.31
N ALA A 42 -4.38 -10.66 7.19
CA ALA A 42 -3.76 -9.57 6.43
C ALA A 42 -4.12 -9.60 4.95
N ILE A 43 -4.16 -10.79 4.33
CA ILE A 43 -4.61 -10.94 2.93
C ILE A 43 -6.04 -10.43 2.77
N GLU A 44 -6.95 -10.83 3.65
CA GLU A 44 -8.36 -10.44 3.55
C GLU A 44 -8.56 -8.94 3.83
N ALA A 45 -7.82 -8.37 4.78
CA ALA A 45 -7.82 -6.93 5.03
C ALA A 45 -7.35 -6.15 3.80
N ILE A 46 -6.24 -6.56 3.16
CA ILE A 46 -5.72 -5.92 1.94
C ILE A 46 -6.72 -6.05 0.78
N LYS A 47 -7.34 -7.23 0.59
CA LYS A 47 -8.39 -7.43 -0.43
C LYS A 47 -9.57 -6.49 -0.20
N THR A 48 -10.02 -6.37 1.05
CA THR A 48 -11.14 -5.49 1.43
C THR A 48 -10.81 -4.02 1.21
N ALA A 49 -9.59 -3.60 1.55
CA ALA A 49 -9.10 -2.25 1.27
C ALA A 49 -9.03 -1.94 -0.24
N TRP A 50 -8.61 -2.91 -1.06
CA TRP A 50 -8.68 -2.79 -2.52
C TRP A 50 -10.11 -2.75 -3.06
N ALA A 51 -11.06 -3.42 -2.40
CA ALA A 51 -12.47 -3.32 -2.75
C ALA A 51 -13.01 -1.90 -2.50
N TRP A 52 -12.68 -1.30 -1.36
CA TRP A 52 -12.99 0.11 -1.07
C TRP A 52 -12.40 1.06 -2.13
N GLN A 53 -11.13 0.86 -2.49
CA GLN A 53 -10.42 1.61 -3.54
C GLN A 53 -11.14 1.54 -4.90
N ASN A 54 -11.88 0.46 -5.15
CA ASN A 54 -12.66 0.21 -6.37
C ASN A 54 -14.14 0.59 -6.27
N ASN A 55 -14.54 1.44 -5.31
CA ASN A 55 -15.94 1.85 -5.06
C ASN A 55 -16.88 0.73 -4.58
N ALA A 56 -16.36 -0.39 -4.07
CA ALA A 56 -17.24 -1.33 -3.39
C ALA A 56 -17.82 -0.68 -2.13
N SER A 57 -19.02 -1.09 -1.72
CA SER A 57 -19.69 -0.60 -0.52
C SER A 57 -19.09 -1.23 0.74
N VAL A 58 -17.81 -0.97 0.99
CA VAL A 58 -17.09 -1.35 2.21
C VAL A 58 -17.23 -0.22 3.22
N SER A 59 -17.75 -0.52 4.42
CA SER A 59 -17.82 0.46 5.50
C SER A 59 -16.46 0.67 6.15
N ALA A 60 -16.28 1.84 6.77
CA ALA A 60 -15.06 2.12 7.52
C ALA A 60 -14.93 1.19 8.74
N ASP A 61 -16.06 0.82 9.36
CA ASP A 61 -16.09 -0.13 10.49
C ASP A 61 -15.55 -1.50 10.10
N VAL A 62 -15.90 -2.02 8.91
CA VAL A 62 -15.36 -3.31 8.43
C VAL A 62 -13.83 -3.26 8.29
N LEU A 63 -13.28 -2.15 7.80
CA LEU A 63 -11.82 -1.98 7.72
C LEU A 63 -11.19 -1.83 9.11
N ASN A 64 -11.89 -1.20 10.05
CA ASN A 64 -11.46 -1.06 11.43
C ASN A 64 -11.49 -2.39 12.20
N GLU A 65 -12.49 -3.24 11.97
CA GLU A 65 -12.62 -4.58 12.57
C GLU A 65 -11.43 -5.49 12.24
N TYR A 66 -10.85 -5.35 11.05
CA TYR A 66 -9.60 -6.04 10.72
C TYR A 66 -8.43 -5.58 11.60
N LEU A 67 -8.35 -4.29 11.96
CA LEU A 67 -7.27 -3.77 12.80
C LEU A 67 -7.48 -4.15 14.26
N MET A 68 -8.70 -3.96 14.75
CA MET A 68 -9.09 -4.19 16.13
C MET A 68 -10.55 -4.61 16.20
N ASN A 69 -10.82 -5.67 16.94
CA ASN A 69 -12.15 -6.22 17.14
C ASN A 69 -12.34 -6.64 18.60
N GLU A 70 -13.58 -6.90 18.99
CA GLU A 70 -13.95 -7.29 20.35
C GLU A 70 -13.35 -8.63 20.80
N ALA A 71 -12.97 -9.49 19.85
CA ALA A 71 -12.34 -10.78 20.14
C ALA A 71 -10.83 -10.66 20.44
N GLU A 72 -10.24 -9.45 20.29
CA GLU A 72 -8.79 -9.25 20.39
C GLU A 72 -8.00 -10.14 19.42
N GLU A 73 -8.54 -10.35 18.21
CA GLU A 73 -7.92 -11.15 17.13
C GLU A 73 -7.58 -10.27 15.91
N GLY A 74 -7.45 -8.95 16.11
CA GLY A 74 -7.18 -7.99 15.04
C GLY A 74 -5.70 -7.96 14.63
N LEU A 75 -5.40 -7.37 13.47
CA LEU A 75 -4.04 -7.24 12.95
C LEU A 75 -3.07 -6.52 13.92
N LEU A 76 -3.58 -5.63 14.77
CA LEU A 76 -2.75 -4.94 15.77
C LEU A 76 -2.22 -5.88 16.87
N ILE A 77 -2.93 -6.98 17.15
CA ILE A 77 -2.47 -8.01 18.10
C ILE A 77 -1.32 -8.79 17.48
N HIS A 78 -1.45 -9.22 16.23
CA HIS A 78 -0.37 -9.84 15.47
C HIS A 78 0.86 -8.92 15.35
N GLU A 79 0.66 -7.62 15.12
CA GLU A 79 1.75 -6.64 15.12
C GLU A 79 2.46 -6.56 16.49
N GLN A 80 1.70 -6.53 17.58
CA GLN A 80 2.25 -6.44 18.93
C GLN A 80 3.01 -7.71 19.34
N GLU A 81 2.55 -8.88 18.90
CA GLU A 81 3.17 -10.17 19.17
C GLU A 81 4.28 -10.55 18.18
N ALA A 82 4.46 -9.76 17.12
CA ALA A 82 5.46 -10.01 16.10
C ALA A 82 6.87 -10.04 16.67
N ASP A 83 7.66 -11.02 16.22
CA ASP A 83 9.09 -11.02 16.48
C ASP A 83 9.82 -9.90 15.71
N GLU A 84 11.08 -9.64 16.09
CA GLU A 84 11.91 -8.60 15.49
C GLU A 84 12.09 -8.73 13.98
N THR A 85 11.95 -9.94 13.42
CA THR A 85 12.12 -10.18 11.98
C THR A 85 10.89 -9.79 11.17
N MET A 86 9.70 -9.84 11.77
CA MET A 86 8.43 -9.56 11.10
C MET A 86 7.80 -8.22 11.48
N VAL A 87 8.22 -7.60 12.60
CA VAL A 87 7.60 -6.36 13.12
C VAL A 87 7.53 -5.25 12.06
N SER A 88 8.57 -5.10 11.23
CA SER A 88 8.56 -4.08 10.17
C SER A 88 7.52 -4.35 9.10
N ALA A 89 7.28 -5.62 8.76
CA ALA A 89 6.27 -5.99 7.80
C ALA A 89 4.85 -5.81 8.37
N TRP A 90 4.66 -6.19 9.64
CA TRP A 90 3.40 -5.98 10.36
C TRP A 90 3.02 -4.51 10.47
N VAL A 91 3.93 -3.66 10.98
CA VAL A 91 3.71 -2.20 11.06
C VAL A 91 3.36 -1.62 9.68
N THR A 92 4.01 -2.09 8.61
CA THR A 92 3.72 -1.63 7.24
C THR A 92 2.28 -1.96 6.82
N ILE A 93 1.82 -3.17 7.10
CA ILE A 93 0.48 -3.65 6.73
C ILE A 93 -0.59 -2.93 7.55
N THR A 94 -0.47 -2.93 8.87
CA THR A 94 -1.46 -2.31 9.77
C THR A 94 -1.58 -0.81 9.51
N THR A 95 -0.45 -0.12 9.31
CA THR A 95 -0.42 1.30 8.96
C THR A 95 -1.14 1.56 7.63
N ALA A 96 -0.95 0.70 6.62
CA ALA A 96 -1.65 0.83 5.34
C ALA A 96 -3.16 0.62 5.48
N ILE A 97 -3.60 -0.40 6.23
CA ILE A 97 -5.03 -0.66 6.47
C ILE A 97 -5.67 0.47 7.29
N ALA A 98 -5.00 0.95 8.34
CA ALA A 98 -5.42 2.11 9.13
C ALA A 98 -5.61 3.36 8.26
N TYR A 99 -4.72 3.58 7.29
CA TYR A 99 -4.85 4.68 6.34
C TYR A 99 -6.14 4.58 5.52
N VAL A 100 -6.46 3.39 5.02
CA VAL A 100 -7.67 3.18 4.22
C VAL A 100 -8.92 3.34 5.08
N ALA A 101 -8.94 2.75 6.28
CA ALA A 101 -10.04 2.90 7.24
C ALA A 101 -10.31 4.38 7.56
N TRP A 102 -9.25 5.16 7.82
CA TRP A 102 -9.35 6.58 8.09
C TRP A 102 -10.02 7.34 6.94
N HIS A 103 -9.57 7.13 5.70
CA HIS A 103 -10.17 7.77 4.52
C HIS A 103 -11.60 7.29 4.26
N ALA A 104 -11.93 6.05 4.61
CA ALA A 104 -13.30 5.54 4.53
C ALA A 104 -14.23 6.31 5.50
N TYR A 105 -13.81 6.56 6.74
CA TYR A 105 -14.55 7.41 7.68
C TYR A 105 -14.68 8.85 7.16
N GLN A 106 -13.59 9.45 6.67
CA GLN A 106 -13.63 10.81 6.14
C GLN A 106 -14.59 10.95 4.95
N GLN A 107 -14.66 9.96 4.07
CA GLN A 107 -15.59 9.97 2.93
C GLN A 107 -17.07 9.99 3.36
N LYS A 108 -17.37 9.48 4.56
CA LYS A 108 -18.72 9.49 5.15
C LYS A 108 -18.97 10.67 6.09
N ASN A 109 -17.99 11.56 6.29
CA ASN A 109 -18.00 12.61 7.31
C ASN A 109 -18.18 12.06 8.73
N GLU A 110 -17.62 10.88 8.99
CA GLU A 110 -17.65 10.20 10.28
C GLU A 110 -16.32 10.38 11.01
N PHE A 111 -16.35 10.25 12.34
CA PHE A 111 -15.15 10.33 13.17
C PHE A 111 -14.57 8.92 13.36
N PRO A 112 -13.31 8.69 12.95
CA PRO A 112 -12.67 7.42 13.20
C PRO A 112 -12.45 7.22 14.71
N PRO A 113 -12.44 5.96 15.21
CA PRO A 113 -12.01 5.63 16.56
C PRO A 113 -10.66 6.28 16.94
N GLY A 114 -10.44 6.51 18.23
CA GLY A 114 -9.28 7.26 18.74
C GLY A 114 -7.94 6.78 18.20
N ALA A 115 -7.72 5.47 18.12
CA ALA A 115 -6.49 4.86 17.61
C ALA A 115 -6.20 5.23 16.13
N LEU A 116 -7.22 5.44 15.32
CA LEU A 116 -7.08 5.85 13.92
C LEU A 116 -6.87 7.37 13.75
N CYS A 117 -7.23 8.18 14.75
CA CYS A 117 -7.05 9.63 14.70
C CYS A 117 -5.56 10.05 14.74
N GLU A 118 -4.66 9.20 15.24
CA GLU A 118 -3.23 9.49 15.34
C GLU A 118 -2.48 9.32 14.00
N ALA A 119 -3.06 8.60 13.04
CA ALA A 119 -2.46 8.29 11.73
C ALA A 119 -2.46 9.47 10.73
N ARG A 120 -2.09 10.69 11.16
CA ARG A 120 -2.55 11.91 10.48
C ARG A 120 -1.60 12.65 9.55
N TYR A 121 -0.26 12.51 9.60
CA TYR A 121 0.59 13.40 8.78
C TYR A 121 1.82 12.84 8.07
N ASP A 122 2.11 11.56 8.21
CA ASP A 122 3.29 10.96 7.57
C ASP A 122 3.10 9.47 7.29
N VAL A 123 1.87 9.00 7.24
CA VAL A 123 1.53 7.59 7.01
C VAL A 123 2.22 7.01 5.77
N VAL A 124 2.23 7.75 4.65
CA VAL A 124 2.93 7.28 3.44
C VAL A 124 4.45 7.15 3.68
N LYS A 125 5.04 8.06 4.45
CA LYS A 125 6.45 8.00 4.84
C LYS A 125 6.71 6.84 5.79
N GLN A 126 5.85 6.63 6.78
CA GLN A 126 5.93 5.52 7.73
C GLN A 126 5.86 4.17 7.02
N VAL A 127 4.92 4.00 6.08
CA VAL A 127 4.81 2.79 5.26
C VAL A 127 6.11 2.53 4.50
N ILE A 128 6.70 3.54 3.84
CA ILE A 128 7.98 3.36 3.14
C ILE A 128 9.10 3.02 4.13
N GLU A 129 9.18 3.72 5.26
CA GLU A 129 10.23 3.53 6.25
C GLU A 129 10.24 2.10 6.79
N TYR A 130 9.09 1.60 7.23
CA TYR A 130 9.00 0.23 7.74
C TYR A 130 9.13 -0.81 6.64
N ALA A 131 8.54 -0.57 5.46
CA ALA A 131 8.71 -1.48 4.32
C ALA A 131 10.18 -1.64 3.96
N SER A 132 10.97 -0.56 3.99
CA SER A 132 12.40 -0.58 3.67
C SER A 132 13.26 -1.44 4.61
N LYS A 133 12.72 -1.82 5.78
CA LYS A 133 13.36 -2.68 6.78
C LYS A 133 12.99 -4.17 6.60
N THR A 134 12.10 -4.50 5.67
CA THR A 134 11.69 -5.89 5.37
C THR A 134 12.66 -6.60 4.44
N ASN A 135 12.70 -7.93 4.45
CA ASN A 135 13.64 -8.70 3.61
C ASN A 135 13.25 -8.72 2.13
N VAL A 136 11.97 -8.44 1.85
CA VAL A 136 11.39 -8.53 0.50
C VAL A 136 11.23 -7.17 -0.17
N TYR A 137 11.72 -6.09 0.44
CA TYR A 137 11.60 -4.74 -0.09
C TYR A 137 12.32 -4.57 -1.44
N ASP A 138 11.59 -4.13 -2.46
CA ASP A 138 12.14 -3.74 -3.75
C ASP A 138 11.94 -2.23 -4.00
N ALA A 139 13.02 -1.47 -3.86
CA ALA A 139 13.00 -0.01 -4.08
C ALA A 139 12.61 0.36 -5.53
N ASP A 140 12.99 -0.43 -6.53
CA ASP A 140 12.65 -0.19 -7.94
C ASP A 140 11.16 -0.44 -8.19
N PHE A 141 10.59 -1.49 -7.58
CA PHE A 141 9.14 -1.73 -7.57
C PHE A 141 8.39 -0.53 -6.97
N VAL A 142 8.78 -0.10 -5.77
CA VAL A 142 8.13 1.01 -5.05
C VAL A 142 8.24 2.32 -5.81
N ASN A 143 9.40 2.62 -6.42
CA ASN A 143 9.56 3.80 -7.27
C ASN A 143 8.67 3.76 -8.51
N LYS A 144 8.53 2.60 -9.16
CA LYS A 144 7.65 2.47 -10.34
C LYS A 144 6.17 2.61 -9.99
N LEU A 145 5.76 2.24 -8.78
CA LEU A 145 4.39 2.52 -8.32
C LEU A 145 4.14 4.03 -8.23
N SER A 146 5.08 4.81 -7.67
CA SER A 146 4.92 6.27 -7.58
C SER A 146 4.94 6.93 -8.96
N GLU A 147 5.80 6.49 -9.88
CA GLU A 147 5.81 6.93 -11.28
C GLU A 147 4.48 6.68 -12.00
N TYR A 148 3.91 5.48 -11.81
CA TYR A 148 2.60 5.14 -12.38
C TYR A 148 1.53 6.15 -11.95
N LEU A 149 1.49 6.47 -10.66
CA LEU A 149 0.50 7.37 -10.07
C LEU A 149 0.75 8.82 -10.46
N LEU A 150 2.00 9.28 -10.44
CA LEU A 150 2.36 10.64 -10.87
C LEU A 150 2.06 10.89 -12.35
N SER A 151 2.02 9.86 -13.19
CA SER A 151 1.68 10.02 -14.61
C SER A 151 0.16 10.04 -14.89
N ARG A 152 -0.69 9.57 -13.96
CA ARG A 152 -2.12 9.33 -14.21
C ARG A 152 -3.07 10.01 -13.22
N CYS A 153 -2.59 10.30 -12.02
CA CYS A 153 -3.42 10.68 -10.87
C CYS A 153 -2.97 12.02 -10.25
N ARG A 154 -2.26 12.85 -11.03
CA ARG A 154 -1.88 14.20 -10.59
C ARG A 154 -3.10 15.08 -10.39
N THR A 155 -3.04 15.90 -9.36
CA THR A 155 -4.08 16.86 -9.01
C THR A 155 -3.49 18.17 -8.48
N LYS A 156 -4.30 19.22 -8.52
CA LYS A 156 -4.05 20.48 -7.80
C LYS A 156 -4.69 20.49 -6.41
N ASN A 157 -5.61 19.55 -6.12
CA ASN A 157 -6.27 19.41 -4.84
C ASN A 157 -5.96 18.02 -4.26
N PRO A 158 -4.91 17.86 -3.44
CA PRO A 158 -4.53 16.57 -2.87
C PRO A 158 -5.58 15.98 -1.93
N ASN A 159 -6.60 16.76 -1.52
CA ASN A 159 -7.70 16.28 -0.69
C ASN A 159 -8.88 15.76 -1.52
N GLU A 160 -8.80 15.80 -2.85
CA GLU A 160 -9.82 15.15 -3.68
C GLU A 160 -9.65 13.63 -3.63
N LEU A 161 -10.78 12.91 -3.63
CA LEU A 161 -10.78 11.45 -3.56
C LEU A 161 -10.07 10.82 -4.76
N GLY A 162 -10.28 11.36 -5.96
CA GLY A 162 -9.75 10.81 -7.21
C GLY A 162 -10.55 9.64 -7.76
N LYS A 163 -10.11 9.11 -8.91
CA LYS A 163 -10.73 7.95 -9.56
C LYS A 163 -10.22 6.64 -8.94
N PRO A 164 -11.02 5.55 -8.97
CA PRO A 164 -10.54 4.21 -8.66
C PRO A 164 -9.26 3.85 -9.40
N ILE A 165 -8.42 3.04 -8.75
CA ILE A 165 -7.20 2.50 -9.36
C ILE A 165 -7.33 1.00 -9.41
N ASN A 166 -7.30 0.47 -10.64
CA ASN A 166 -7.36 -0.97 -10.85
C ASN A 166 -6.10 -1.65 -10.28
N ARG A 167 -6.29 -2.51 -9.27
CA ARG A 167 -5.23 -3.25 -8.58
C ARG A 167 -4.33 -4.01 -9.54
N GLU A 168 -4.90 -4.79 -10.46
CA GLU A 168 -4.11 -5.66 -11.33
C GLU A 168 -3.20 -4.87 -12.27
N ASP A 169 -3.73 -3.85 -12.93
CA ASP A 169 -2.94 -3.02 -13.83
C ASP A 169 -1.85 -2.26 -13.09
N PHE A 170 -2.17 -1.79 -11.88
CA PHE A 170 -1.24 -1.09 -11.02
C PHE A 170 -0.08 -1.98 -10.57
N LEU A 171 -0.36 -3.15 -10.01
CA LEU A 171 0.67 -4.06 -9.50
C LEU A 171 1.49 -4.75 -10.60
N LYS A 172 0.93 -4.91 -11.81
CA LYS A 172 1.66 -5.45 -12.97
C LYS A 172 2.55 -4.40 -13.64
N TYR A 173 2.34 -3.11 -13.40
CA TYR A 173 3.09 -2.04 -14.08
C TYR A 173 4.61 -2.14 -13.90
N PRO A 174 5.15 -2.36 -12.68
CA PRO A 174 6.60 -2.44 -12.49
C PRO A 174 7.30 -3.55 -13.30
N THR A 175 6.60 -4.67 -13.51
CA THR A 175 7.09 -5.84 -14.27
C THR A 175 6.97 -5.69 -15.79
N ARG A 176 6.04 -4.86 -16.29
CA ARG A 176 5.86 -4.60 -17.73
C ARG A 176 6.97 -3.71 -18.30
N ILE A 177 7.49 -2.78 -17.49
CA ILE A 177 8.58 -1.87 -17.90
C ILE A 177 9.92 -2.60 -18.00
N SER A 178 10.23 -3.49 -17.05
CA SER A 178 11.49 -4.26 -17.07
C SER A 178 11.61 -5.14 -18.33
N LYS A 179 10.51 -5.80 -18.74
CA LYS A 179 10.46 -6.59 -19.99
C LYS A 179 10.66 -5.75 -21.25
N ARG A 180 10.08 -4.55 -21.33
CA ARG A 180 10.24 -3.65 -22.50
C ARG A 180 11.67 -3.12 -22.63
N ARG A 181 12.35 -2.82 -21.52
CA ARG A 181 13.78 -2.44 -21.55
C ARG A 181 14.66 -3.61 -22.01
N MET A 182 14.42 -4.85 -21.54
CA MET A 182 15.17 -6.03 -22.00
C MET A 182 14.98 -6.34 -23.49
N SER A 183 13.75 -6.21 -24.02
CA SER A 183 13.48 -6.46 -25.46
C SER A 183 14.19 -5.48 -26.42
N ARG A 184 14.52 -4.25 -25.95
CA ARG A 184 15.28 -3.28 -26.74
C ARG A 184 16.79 -3.51 -26.67
N VAL A 185 17.29 -4.15 -25.61
CA VAL A 185 18.71 -4.51 -25.50
C VAL A 185 19.00 -5.76 -26.33
N SER A 186 18.08 -6.74 -26.38
CA SER A 186 18.21 -7.92 -27.24
C SER A 186 18.12 -7.61 -28.74
N SER A 187 17.53 -6.48 -29.14
CA SER A 187 17.51 -6.03 -30.55
C SER A 187 18.76 -5.25 -30.98
N LEU A 188 19.71 -5.00 -30.06
CA LEU A 188 20.94 -4.25 -30.32
C LEU A 188 22.20 -5.13 -30.44
N TYR A 189 22.06 -6.45 -30.26
CA TYR A 189 23.13 -7.41 -30.54
C TYR A 189 22.63 -8.44 -31.57
N PRO A 190 22.96 -8.30 -32.87
CA PRO A 190 22.83 -9.43 -33.77
C PRO A 190 23.78 -10.53 -33.27
N THR A 191 23.22 -11.71 -33.03
CA THR A 191 23.96 -12.95 -32.83
C THR A 191 24.98 -13.11 -33.95
N TYR A 192 26.26 -12.91 -33.66
CA TYR A 192 27.33 -13.41 -34.49
C TYR A 192 27.35 -14.92 -34.34
N VAL A 193 26.81 -15.60 -35.34
CA VAL A 193 26.97 -17.04 -35.54
C VAL A 193 28.28 -17.24 -36.30
N HIS A 194 29.25 -17.88 -35.67
CA HIS A 194 30.36 -18.57 -36.34
C HIS A 194 30.39 -20.00 -35.84
#